data_AF-A0A954BCD4-F1
#
_entry.id   AF-A0A954BCD4-F1
#
_cell.length_a   1.000
_cell.length_b   1.000
_cell.length_c   1.000
_cell.angle_alpha   90.00
_cell.angle_beta   90.00
_cell.angle_gamma   90.00
#
_symmetry.space_group_name_H-M   'P 1'
#
loop_
_entity.id
_entity.type
_entity.pdbx_description
1 polymer ?
#
loop_
_entity_poly.entity_id
_entity_poly.type
_entity_poly.pdbx_seq_one_letter_code
_entity_poly.pdbx_strand_id
1 'polypeptide(L)' 'FPNETLVVIDYADRLPADGAFCLAAPMGFPMLRRWRKNPGRLEPSSFDPSHKPIFVEDKPRIIGCVRVSIRVH' A
#
# COMPACT_ATOMS: atom_id res chain seq x y z
N PHE A 1 3.97 5.69 -6.32
CA PHE A 1 3.24 6.57 -7.26
C PHE A 1 4.17 7.70 -7.64
N PRO A 2 4.09 8.21 -8.89
CA PRO A 2 4.79 9.43 -9.26
C PRO A 2 4.43 10.59 -8.32
N ASN A 3 5.29 11.59 -8.26
CA ASN A 3 4.96 12.84 -7.59
C ASN A 3 3.67 13.43 -8.20
N GLU A 4 2.92 14.21 -7.41
CA GLU A 4 1.68 14.88 -7.83
C GLU A 4 0.54 13.91 -8.24
N THR A 5 0.56 12.69 -7.69
CA THR A 5 -0.56 11.75 -7.82
C THR A 5 -1.51 11.88 -6.63
N LEU A 6 -2.78 12.17 -6.90
CA LEU A 6 -3.86 12.08 -5.91
C LEU A 6 -4.35 10.63 -5.83
N VAL A 7 -4.45 10.10 -4.61
CA VAL A 7 -4.94 8.73 -4.37
C VAL A 7 -6.13 8.77 -3.44
N VAL A 8 -7.23 8.16 -3.86
CA VAL A 8 -8.47 8.05 -3.07
C VAL A 8 -8.45 6.76 -2.27
N ILE A 9 -8.55 6.89 -0.96
CA ILE A 9 -8.55 5.77 -0.01
C ILE A 9 -9.96 5.56 0.53
N ASP A 10 -10.45 4.33 0.41
CA ASP A 10 -11.67 3.88 1.07
C ASP A 10 -11.31 3.33 2.46
N TYR A 11 -11.71 4.05 3.52
CA TYR A 11 -11.43 3.70 4.92
C TYR A 11 -12.31 2.56 5.46
N ALA A 12 -13.41 2.24 4.78
CA ALA A 12 -14.28 1.13 5.12
C ALA A 12 -13.72 -0.21 4.60
N ASP A 13 -13.05 -0.18 3.45
CA ASP A 13 -12.39 -1.36 2.89
C ASP A 13 -10.96 -1.51 3.40
N ARG A 14 -10.75 -2.47 4.31
CA ARG A 14 -9.45 -2.77 4.92
C ARG A 14 -8.91 -4.15 4.52
N LEU A 15 -9.47 -4.75 3.47
CA LEU A 15 -9.14 -6.10 3.03
C LEU A 15 -8.63 -6.08 1.59
N PRO A 16 -7.39 -5.62 1.36
CA PRO A 16 -6.85 -5.51 0.02
C PRO A 16 -6.74 -6.89 -0.63
N ALA A 17 -7.15 -6.98 -1.90
CA ALA A 17 -6.85 -8.12 -2.75
C ALA A 17 -5.33 -8.24 -3.00
N ASP A 18 -4.86 -9.43 -3.34
CA ASP A 18 -3.45 -9.63 -3.72
C ASP A 18 -3.09 -8.73 -4.92
N GLY A 19 -2.00 -7.97 -4.79
CA GLY A 19 -1.57 -6.98 -5.80
C GLY A 19 -2.27 -5.62 -5.72
N ALA A 20 -3.31 -5.45 -4.89
CA ALA A 20 -3.97 -4.16 -4.71
C ALA A 20 -3.09 -3.17 -3.94
N PHE A 21 -3.27 -1.88 -4.21
CA PHE A 21 -2.66 -0.84 -3.38
C PHE A 21 -3.51 -0.54 -2.15
N CYS A 22 -2.86 -0.31 -1.03
CA CYS A 22 -3.50 0.05 0.23
C CYS A 22 -2.65 1.04 1.02
N LEU A 23 -3.32 1.80 1.88
CA LEU A 23 -2.68 2.59 2.92
C LEU A 23 -2.52 1.69 4.15
N ALA A 24 -1.28 1.46 4.56
CA ALA A 24 -0.94 0.60 5.69
C ALA A 24 -0.04 1.34 6.68
N ALA A 25 -0.02 0.91 7.95
CA ALA A 25 0.88 1.45 8.97
C ALA A 25 1.60 0.33 9.76
N PRO A 26 2.50 -0.45 9.10
CA PRO A 26 3.18 -1.58 9.72
C PRO A 26 4.13 -1.19 10.87
N MET A 27 4.59 0.07 10.91
CA MET A 27 5.48 0.60 11.95
C MET A 27 4.91 1.89 12.58
N GLY A 28 3.58 2.00 12.66
CA GLY A 28 2.89 3.18 13.22
C GLY A 28 2.77 4.37 12.26
N PHE A 29 3.53 4.40 11.16
CA PHE A 29 3.47 5.47 10.16
C PHE A 29 2.75 5.02 8.89
N PRO A 30 1.80 5.83 8.36
CA PRO A 30 1.06 5.49 7.16
C PRO A 30 1.97 5.49 5.92
N MET A 31 1.83 4.46 5.09
CA MET A 31 2.53 4.33 3.82
C MET A 31 1.65 3.66 2.78
N LEU A 32 1.80 4.11 1.54
CA LEU A 32 1.06 3.58 0.40
C LEU A 32 1.89 2.48 -0.28
N ARG A 33 1.39 1.25 -0.27
CA ARG A 33 2.13 0.06 -0.73
C ARG A 33 1.23 -0.93 -1.45
N ARG A 34 1.84 -1.80 -2.25
CA ARG A 34 1.16 -2.92 -2.86
C ARG A 34 1.07 -4.06 -1.85
N TRP A 35 -0.13 -4.58 -1.62
CA TRP A 35 -0.35 -5.75 -0.78
C TRP A 35 0.00 -7.04 -1.53
N ARG A 36 0.65 -7.98 -0.86
CA ARG A 36 0.79 -9.36 -1.34
C ARG A 36 0.35 -10.31 -0.23
N LYS A 37 -0.49 -11.29 -0.56
CA LYS A 37 -1.13 -12.17 0.42
C LYS A 37 -0.23 -13.32 0.88
N ASN A 38 0.60 -13.86 0.00
CA ASN A 38 1.39 -15.08 0.24
C ASN A 38 2.87 -14.92 -0.17
N PRO A 39 3.82 -14.84 0.79
CA PRO A 39 3.60 -14.44 2.17
C PRO A 39 3.07 -13.01 2.27
N GLY A 40 2.43 -12.69 3.39
CA GLY A 40 1.94 -11.35 3.72
C GLY A 40 3.07 -10.32 3.68
N ARG A 41 3.03 -9.38 2.73
CA ARG A 41 4.04 -8.32 2.62
C ARG A 41 3.51 -7.09 1.89
N LEU A 42 4.17 -5.97 2.17
CA LEU A 42 3.96 -4.68 1.52
C LEU A 42 5.12 -4.42 0.55
N GLU A 43 4.83 -4.45 -0.74
CA GLU A 43 5.81 -4.21 -1.81
C GLU A 43 5.85 -2.72 -2.21
N PRO A 44 7.04 -2.19 -2.54
CA PRO A 44 7.15 -0.90 -3.21
C PRO A 44 6.44 -0.91 -4.57
N SER A 45 5.97 0.27 -4.98
CA SER A 45 5.61 0.52 -6.39
C SER A 45 6.82 0.91 -7.25
N SER A 46 7.94 1.26 -6.63
CA SER A 46 9.16 1.73 -7.30
C SER A 46 10.05 0.55 -7.67
N PHE A 47 10.80 0.68 -8.77
CA PHE A 47 11.89 -0.24 -9.13
C PHE A 47 13.21 0.13 -8.43
N ASP A 48 13.23 1.20 -7.64
CA ASP A 48 14.40 1.59 -6.86
C ASP A 48 14.73 0.51 -5.81
N PRO A 49 15.92 -0.10 -5.88
CA PRO A 49 16.32 -1.21 -5.01
C PRO A 49 16.48 -0.81 -3.53
N SER A 50 16.58 0.48 -3.23
CA SER A 50 16.59 0.98 -1.85
C SER A 50 15.26 0.75 -1.13
N HIS A 51 14.15 0.69 -1.87
CA HIS A 51 12.85 0.39 -1.31
C HIS A 51 12.65 -1.13 -1.21
N LYS A 52 12.87 -1.69 -0.03
CA LYS A 52 12.67 -3.12 0.22
C LYS A 52 11.21 -3.47 0.52
N PRO A 53 10.76 -4.70 0.23
CA PRO A 53 9.50 -5.23 0.75
C PRO A 53 9.50 -5.25 2.27
N ILE A 54 8.34 -5.01 2.87
CA ILE A 54 8.13 -5.14 4.32
C ILE A 54 7.27 -6.39 4.53
N PHE A 55 7.86 -7.43 5.11
CA PHE A 55 7.13 -8.61 5.54
C PHE A 55 6.33 -8.24 6.79
N VAL A 56 5.08 -8.71 6.85
CA VAL A 56 4.21 -8.49 8.00
C VAL A 56 3.91 -9.84 8.62
N GLU A 57 4.56 -10.06 9.76
CA GLU A 57 4.46 -11.29 10.56
C GLU A 57 3.10 -11.38 11.26
N ASP A 58 2.56 -10.22 11.68
CA ASP A 58 1.22 -10.07 12.25
C ASP A 58 0.22 -9.50 11.24
N LYS A 59 -1.07 -9.45 11.61
CA LYS A 59 -2.11 -8.76 10.83
C LYS A 59 -1.69 -7.29 10.62
N PRO A 60 -1.31 -6.87 9.40
CA PRO A 60 -0.88 -5.51 9.17
C PRO A 60 -2.03 -4.55 9.47
N ARG A 61 -1.72 -3.40 10.09
CA ARG A 61 -2.68 -2.31 10.22
C ARG A 61 -2.94 -1.70 8.84
N ILE A 62 -3.88 -2.30 8.10
CA ILE A 62 -4.44 -1.69 6.88
C ILE A 62 -5.44 -0.62 7.30
N ILE A 63 -5.16 0.62 6.87
CA ILE A 63 -6.00 1.79 7.14
C ILE A 63 -7.15 1.85 6.14
N GLY A 64 -6.87 1.54 4.87
CA GLY A 64 -7.86 1.53 3.81
C GLY A 64 -7.29 1.10 2.46
N CYS A 65 -8.16 0.72 1.53
CA CYS A 65 -7.79 0.30 0.18
C CYS A 65 -7.83 1.47 -0.81
N VAL A 66 -6.93 1.45 -1.78
CA VAL A 66 -6.96 2.42 -2.88
C VAL A 66 -8.11 2.10 -3.83
N ARG A 67 -8.93 3.10 -4.16
CA ARG A 67 -9.99 2.99 -5.18
C ARG A 67 -9.58 3.59 -6.51
N VAL A 68 -8.94 4.76 -6.47
CA VAL A 68 -8.56 5.51 -7.66
C VAL A 68 -7.20 6.17 -7.43
N SER A 69 -6.38 6.21 -8.48
CA SER A 69 -5.20 7.06 -8.56
C SER A 69 -5.35 8.00 -9.75
N ILE A 70 -5.22 9.31 -9.51
CA ILE A 70 -5.35 10.36 -10.52
C ILE A 70 -4.01 11.06 -10.63
N ARG A 71 -3.44 11.05 -11.84
CA ARG A 71 -2.22 11.80 -12.14
C ARG A 71 -2.62 13.17 -12.66
N VAL A 72 -2.16 14.22 -11.99
CA VAL A 72 -2.33 15.60 -12.44
C VAL A 72 -1.10 15.97 -13.27
N HIS A 73 -1.30 16.65 -14.39
CA HIS A 73 -0.28 17.14 -15.31
C HIS A 73 -0.44 18.64 -15.52
#